data_AF-G3UPC3-F1
#
_entry.id   AF-G3UPC3-F1
#
_cell.length_a   1.000
_cell.length_b   1.000
_cell.length_c   1.000
_cell.angle_alpha   90.00
_cell.angle_beta   90.00
_cell.angle_gamma   90.00
#
_symmetry.space_group_name_H-M   'P 1'
#
loop_
_entity.id
_entity.type
_entity.pdbx_description
1 polymer ?
#
loop_
_entity_poly.entity_id
_entity_poly.type
_entity_poly.pdbx_seq_one_letter_code
_entity_poly.pdbx_strand_id
1 'polypeptide(L)'
;MKHGPSPGLRAEKETILCNSDKTEMNRHHYALYVHNCRLVFLLRKDFDQADTFRPAEFHWKLDQICDKEWHYYVVNVEFPVVTLYMDGTTYEPYLVTNDWPIHPSHIAMQLTVGACWQGNMAVESESQNHQSWKRSLKSSSPTVHLSPIFPTKPCS
;
A
#
# COMPACT_ATOMS: atom_id res chain seq x y z
N MET A 1 3.95 -10.63 -12.51
CA MET A 1 3.14 -9.42 -12.76
C MET A 1 3.95 -8.48 -13.63
N LYS A 2 3.29 -7.68 -14.47
CA LYS A 2 3.95 -6.74 -15.38
C LYS A 2 3.60 -5.32 -14.94
N HIS A 3 4.63 -4.53 -14.64
CA HIS A 3 4.48 -3.15 -14.17
C HIS A 3 5.02 -2.16 -15.19
N GLY A 4 4.51 -0.94 -15.14
CA GLY A 4 5.05 0.13 -15.94
C GLY A 4 4.34 1.44 -15.67
N PRO A 5 5.00 2.59 -15.86
CA PRO A 5 4.34 3.87 -15.75
C PRO A 5 3.18 3.95 -16.76
N SER A 6 1.96 4.11 -16.25
CA SER A 6 0.78 4.39 -17.07
C SER A 6 0.99 5.70 -17.84
N PRO A 7 0.73 5.76 -19.16
CA PRO A 7 0.87 6.99 -19.92
C PRO A 7 -0.01 8.10 -19.31
N GLY A 8 0.63 9.15 -18.77
CA GLY A 8 -0.05 10.31 -18.18
C GLY A 8 -0.11 10.33 -16.63
N LEU A 9 0.16 9.21 -15.95
CA LEU A 9 0.11 9.10 -14.48
C LEU A 9 1.54 8.94 -13.91
N ARG A 10 2.34 10.01 -13.97
CA ARG A 10 3.76 9.97 -13.56
C ARG A 10 3.99 9.97 -12.04
N ALA A 11 2.99 9.68 -11.22
CA ALA A 11 3.07 9.80 -9.76
C ALA A 11 2.20 8.80 -8.98
N GLU A 12 1.54 7.84 -9.63
CA GLU A 12 0.64 6.94 -8.92
C GLU A 12 1.35 5.70 -8.38
N LYS A 13 1.07 5.39 -7.12
CA LYS A 13 1.44 4.15 -6.44
C LYS A 13 0.64 3.01 -7.05
N GLU A 14 1.32 2.04 -7.66
CA GLU A 14 0.71 0.82 -8.15
C GLU A 14 0.68 -0.22 -7.03
N THR A 15 -0.50 -0.47 -6.46
CA THR A 15 -0.63 -1.44 -5.37
C THR A 15 -0.74 -2.84 -5.94
N ILE A 16 0.12 -3.76 -5.49
CA ILE A 16 0.07 -5.18 -5.86
C ILE A 16 -0.85 -5.93 -4.90
N LEU A 17 -0.60 -5.78 -3.61
CA LEU A 17 -1.45 -6.30 -2.54
C LEU A 17 -1.43 -5.33 -1.37
N CYS A 18 -2.55 -5.29 -0.65
CA CYS A 18 -2.69 -4.47 0.55
C CYS A 18 -3.51 -5.21 1.59
N ASN A 19 -2.98 -5.35 2.80
CA ASN A 19 -3.77 -5.68 3.96
C ASN A 19 -3.95 -4.40 4.78
N SER A 20 -5.19 -3.95 4.84
CA SER A 20 -5.58 -2.74 5.54
C SER A 20 -6.72 -3.03 6.50
N ASP A 21 -7.04 -2.09 7.37
CA ASP A 21 -8.34 -2.14 8.03
C ASP A 21 -9.47 -2.14 6.99
N LYS A 22 -10.55 -2.84 7.32
CA LYS A 22 -11.74 -2.95 6.47
C LYS A 22 -12.57 -1.66 6.48
N THR A 23 -12.50 -0.89 7.56
CA THR A 23 -13.32 0.31 7.79
C THR A 23 -12.54 1.37 8.55
N GLU A 24 -13.03 2.61 8.50
CA GLU A 24 -12.63 3.77 9.30
C GLU A 24 -11.18 4.26 9.12
N MET A 25 -10.20 3.44 9.50
CA MET A 25 -8.82 3.87 9.67
C MET A 25 -7.98 3.36 8.50
N ASN A 26 -7.25 4.23 7.82
CA ASN A 26 -6.49 3.87 6.60
C ASN A 26 -5.15 3.24 6.92
N ARG A 27 -5.15 2.26 7.83
CA ARG A 27 -3.93 1.67 8.37
C ARG A 27 -3.60 0.44 7.56
N HIS A 28 -2.49 0.51 6.85
CA HIS A 28 -1.95 -0.60 6.07
C HIS A 28 -1.04 -1.39 7.00
N HIS A 29 -1.45 -2.62 7.31
CA HIS A 29 -0.71 -3.56 8.17
C HIS A 29 0.47 -4.15 7.41
N TYR A 30 0.22 -4.55 6.16
CA TYR A 30 1.28 -4.79 5.19
C TYR A 30 0.81 -4.45 3.79
N ALA A 31 1.74 -4.03 2.93
CA ALA A 31 1.45 -3.74 1.53
C ALA A 31 2.66 -4.00 0.66
N LEU A 32 2.45 -4.46 -0.57
CA LEU A 32 3.48 -4.52 -1.61
C LEU A 32 3.03 -3.63 -2.76
N TYR A 33 3.90 -2.72 -3.20
CA TYR A 33 3.56 -1.78 -4.25
C TYR A 33 4.77 -1.33 -5.04
N VAL A 34 4.52 -0.85 -6.25
CA VAL A 34 5.51 -0.18 -7.11
C VAL A 34 5.27 1.32 -7.07
N HIS A 35 6.33 2.09 -6.82
CA HIS A 35 6.30 3.54 -6.89
C HIS A 35 7.62 4.06 -7.44
N ASN A 36 7.58 4.83 -8.53
CA ASN A 36 8.78 5.38 -9.18
C ASN A 36 9.87 4.32 -9.45
N CYS A 37 9.47 3.19 -10.04
CA CYS A 37 10.34 2.04 -10.36
C CYS A 37 11.08 1.46 -9.16
N ARG A 38 10.48 1.58 -7.98
CA ARG A 38 10.93 0.92 -6.75
C ARG A 38 9.82 0.00 -6.28
N LEU A 39 10.23 -1.20 -5.89
CA LEU A 39 9.36 -2.14 -5.20
C LEU A 39 9.49 -1.82 -3.72
N VAL A 40 8.36 -1.63 -3.06
CA VAL A 40 8.33 -1.30 -1.64
C VAL A 40 7.42 -2.27 -0.93
N PHE A 41 7.94 -2.87 0.13
CA PHE A 41 7.17 -3.68 1.07
C PHE A 41 7.02 -2.93 2.38
N LEU A 42 5.79 -2.61 2.75
CA LEU A 42 5.41 -2.10 4.06
C LEU A 42 5.01 -3.28 4.95
N LEU A 43 5.52 -3.34 6.17
CA LEU A 43 5.16 -4.29 7.21
C LEU A 43 5.15 -3.58 8.57
N ARG A 44 3.99 -3.46 9.18
CA ARG A 44 3.83 -2.99 10.55
C ARG A 44 3.29 -4.15 11.39
N LYS A 45 4.20 -4.97 11.89
CA LYS A 45 3.90 -6.18 12.67
C LYS A 45 3.93 -5.87 14.17
N ASP A 46 2.93 -6.38 14.89
CA ASP A 46 2.90 -6.51 16.36
C ASP A 46 2.71 -5.21 17.16
N PHE A 47 1.49 -5.08 17.70
CA PHE A 47 0.95 -3.91 18.40
C PHE A 47 1.34 -3.81 19.89
N ASP A 48 1.97 -4.86 20.42
CA ASP A 48 2.12 -5.07 21.87
C ASP A 48 3.34 -4.33 22.47
N GLN A 49 4.21 -3.79 21.63
CA GLN A 49 5.36 -2.97 22.03
C GLN A 49 5.29 -1.61 21.35
N ALA A 50 4.24 -0.85 21.70
CA ALA A 50 3.83 0.40 21.06
C ALA A 50 4.91 1.49 21.00
N ASP A 51 5.96 1.40 21.82
CA ASP A 51 6.92 2.49 22.03
C ASP A 51 8.30 2.26 21.38
N THR A 52 8.42 1.32 20.44
CA THR A 52 9.70 1.08 19.74
C THR A 52 9.59 1.27 18.24
N PHE A 53 10.45 2.13 17.69
CA PHE A 53 10.62 2.33 16.25
C PHE A 53 11.26 1.09 15.63
N ARG A 54 10.60 0.48 14.63
CA ARG A 54 11.02 -0.81 14.05
C ARG A 54 11.05 -0.77 12.52
N PRO A 55 11.88 -1.61 11.87
CA PRO A 55 11.87 -1.77 10.42
C PRO A 55 10.45 -1.99 9.89
N ALA A 56 10.01 -1.11 9.01
CA ALA A 56 8.64 -1.07 8.54
C ALA A 56 8.52 -0.96 7.03
N GLU A 57 9.39 -0.23 6.35
CA GLU A 57 9.42 -0.22 4.89
C GLU A 57 10.75 -0.71 4.35
N PHE A 58 10.68 -1.64 3.42
CA PHE A 58 11.81 -2.25 2.76
C PHE A 58 11.75 -1.87 1.28
N HIS A 59 12.81 -1.25 0.78
CA HIS A 59 12.83 -0.66 -0.55
C HIS A 59 13.87 -1.36 -1.43
N TRP A 60 13.46 -1.75 -2.63
CA TRP A 60 14.32 -2.27 -3.69
C TRP A 60 14.26 -1.37 -4.92
N LYS A 61 15.41 -1.15 -5.55
CA LYS A 61 15.54 -0.45 -6.82
C LYS A 61 16.23 -1.38 -7.80
N LEU A 62 15.45 -1.94 -8.72
CA LEU A 62 15.86 -2.92 -9.72
C LEU A 62 15.37 -2.44 -11.08
N ASP A 63 16.19 -2.56 -12.12
CA ASP A 63 15.84 -2.09 -13.47
C ASP A 63 14.64 -2.86 -14.04
N GLN A 64 14.47 -4.11 -13.64
CA GLN A 64 13.40 -5.03 -14.03
C GLN A 64 12.01 -4.62 -13.51
N ILE A 65 11.91 -3.77 -12.48
CA ILE A 65 10.61 -3.38 -11.92
C ILE A 65 9.77 -2.59 -12.94
N CYS A 66 10.41 -1.90 -13.89
CA CYS A 66 9.74 -1.03 -14.87
C CYS A 66 10.07 -1.38 -16.33
N ASP A 67 10.70 -2.52 -16.57
CA ASP A 67 11.08 -2.95 -17.93
C ASP A 67 9.88 -3.41 -18.77
N LYS A 68 8.70 -3.52 -18.15
CA LYS A 68 7.45 -3.99 -18.74
C LYS A 68 7.49 -5.47 -19.10
N GLU A 69 8.32 -6.28 -18.48
CA GLU A 69 8.32 -7.73 -18.63
C GLU A 69 7.63 -8.41 -17.45
N TRP A 70 7.39 -9.71 -17.60
CA TRP A 70 6.78 -10.52 -16.56
C TRP A 70 7.85 -11.00 -15.59
N HIS A 71 7.70 -10.58 -14.33
CA HIS A 71 8.54 -11.05 -13.24
C HIS A 71 7.71 -11.77 -12.19
N TYR A 72 8.29 -12.79 -11.56
CA TYR A 72 7.75 -13.37 -10.34
C TYR A 72 8.59 -12.93 -9.14
N TYR A 73 7.91 -12.64 -8.05
CA TYR A 73 8.51 -12.13 -6.83
C TYR A 73 8.17 -13.03 -5.66
N VAL A 74 9.15 -13.28 -4.80
CA VAL A 74 8.96 -13.90 -3.48
C VAL A 74 9.49 -12.92 -2.46
N VAL A 75 8.64 -12.49 -1.52
CA VAL A 75 9.06 -11.68 -0.37
C VAL A 75 9.10 -12.61 0.83
N ASN A 76 10.30 -12.93 1.31
CA ASN A 76 10.49 -13.74 2.50
C ASN A 76 10.65 -12.83 3.71
N VAL A 77 9.86 -13.05 4.76
CA VAL A 77 9.86 -12.23 5.98
C VAL A 77 10.39 -13.06 7.14
N GLU A 78 11.64 -12.83 7.50
CA GLU A 78 12.30 -13.35 8.70
C GLU A 78 12.61 -12.18 9.63
N PHE A 79 11.54 -11.58 10.18
CA PHE A 79 11.60 -10.28 10.84
C PHE A 79 12.71 -10.21 11.93
N PRO A 80 13.56 -9.16 11.94
CA PRO A 80 13.44 -7.90 11.20
C PRO A 80 14.01 -7.91 9.77
N VAL A 81 14.48 -9.05 9.28
CA VAL A 81 15.05 -9.19 7.95
C VAL A 81 13.96 -9.52 6.93
N VAL A 82 14.00 -8.84 5.78
CA VAL A 82 13.11 -9.11 4.65
C VAL A 82 13.96 -9.27 3.40
N THR A 83 13.81 -10.40 2.74
CA THR A 83 14.58 -10.75 1.54
C THR A 83 13.65 -10.82 0.34
N LEU A 84 14.05 -10.18 -0.75
CA LEU A 84 13.36 -10.27 -2.04
C LEU A 84 14.04 -11.30 -2.93
N TYR A 85 13.24 -12.17 -3.54
CA TYR A 85 13.66 -12.98 -4.68
C TYR A 85 12.89 -12.53 -5.91
N MET A 86 13.60 -12.14 -6.97
CA MET A 86 13.00 -11.80 -8.26
C MET A 86 13.64 -12.70 -9.32
N ASP A 87 12.79 -13.47 -10.00
CA ASP A 87 13.21 -14.46 -10.99
C ASP A 87 14.30 -15.43 -10.51
N GLY A 88 14.22 -15.80 -9.22
CA GLY A 88 15.15 -16.74 -8.58
C GLY A 88 16.45 -16.11 -8.08
N THR A 89 16.67 -14.82 -8.34
CA THR A 89 17.83 -14.07 -7.82
C THR A 89 17.46 -13.36 -6.52
N THR A 90 18.37 -13.38 -5.55
CA THR A 90 18.18 -12.76 -4.23
C THR A 90 18.64 -11.29 -4.22
N TYR A 91 17.86 -10.43 -3.57
CA TYR A 91 18.13 -9.00 -3.46
C TYR A 91 17.87 -8.49 -2.03
N GLU A 92 18.88 -7.83 -1.47
CA GLU A 92 18.75 -7.08 -0.21
C GLU A 92 18.12 -5.70 -0.47
N PRO A 93 17.32 -5.17 0.46
CA PRO A 93 16.78 -3.82 0.35
C PRO A 93 17.92 -2.79 0.41
N TYR A 94 17.88 -1.78 -0.46
CA TYR A 94 18.87 -0.69 -0.42
C TYR A 94 18.57 0.34 0.68
N LEU A 95 17.31 0.39 1.12
CA LEU A 95 16.83 1.27 2.18
C LEU A 95 15.79 0.53 3.00
N VAL A 96 15.99 0.58 4.31
CA VAL A 96 15.01 0.14 5.31
C VAL A 96 14.67 1.36 6.15
N THR A 97 13.40 1.76 6.13
CA THR A 97 12.90 2.82 7.02
C THR A 97 12.16 2.18 8.17
N ASN A 98 12.34 2.77 9.34
CA ASN A 98 11.61 2.38 10.52
C ASN A 98 10.32 3.19 10.61
N ASP A 99 9.31 2.65 11.28
CA ASP A 99 8.06 3.33 11.57
C ASP A 99 7.55 2.93 12.97
N TRP A 100 6.55 3.66 13.46
CA TRP A 100 5.83 3.29 14.67
C TRP A 100 4.92 2.09 14.41
N PRO A 101 4.78 1.19 15.39
CA PRO A 101 3.79 0.13 15.32
C PRO A 101 2.40 0.74 15.21
N ILE A 102 1.51 0.02 14.54
CA ILE A 102 0.10 0.42 14.53
C ILE A 102 -0.44 0.25 15.95
N HIS A 103 -1.29 1.16 16.43
CA HIS A 103 -1.98 0.98 17.70
C HIS A 103 -3.02 -0.16 17.59
N PRO A 104 -3.22 -0.99 18.63
CA PRO A 104 -4.28 -1.99 18.61
C PRO A 104 -5.63 -1.35 18.27
N SER A 105 -6.43 -2.01 17.42
CA SER A 105 -7.83 -1.65 17.24
C SER A 105 -8.68 -2.90 17.11
N HIS A 106 -9.99 -2.74 17.30
CA HIS A 106 -10.97 -3.82 17.12
C HIS A 106 -11.54 -3.87 15.70
N ILE A 107 -10.85 -3.27 14.72
CA ILE A 107 -11.30 -3.23 13.33
C ILE A 107 -10.77 -4.46 12.59
N ALA A 108 -11.65 -5.17 11.90
CA ALA A 108 -11.26 -6.29 11.07
C ALA A 108 -10.35 -5.84 9.92
N MET A 109 -9.35 -6.65 9.59
CA MET A 109 -8.50 -6.42 8.41
C MET A 109 -9.10 -7.01 7.13
N GLN A 110 -8.70 -6.48 5.98
CA GLN A 110 -9.05 -6.95 4.65
C GLN A 110 -7.81 -6.98 3.76
N LEU A 111 -7.60 -8.10 3.08
CA LEU A 111 -6.62 -8.23 2.01
C LEU A 111 -7.26 -7.92 0.66
N THR A 112 -6.67 -7.00 -0.09
CA THR A 112 -7.02 -6.69 -1.47
C THR A 112 -5.83 -6.94 -2.38
N VAL A 113 -6.09 -7.54 -3.54
CA VAL A 113 -5.12 -7.62 -4.63
C VAL A 113 -5.44 -6.49 -5.59
N GLY A 114 -4.43 -5.70 -5.87
CA GLY A 114 -4.49 -4.69 -6.89
C GLY A 114 -5.15 -3.36 -6.55
N ALA A 115 -5.44 -3.21 -5.28
CA ALA A 115 -5.95 -1.99 -4.71
C ALA A 115 -5.50 -1.93 -3.26
N CYS A 116 -5.64 -0.76 -2.68
CA CYS A 116 -5.74 -0.65 -1.25
C CYS A 116 -7.04 0.08 -0.87
N TRP A 117 -7.55 -0.25 0.30
CA TRP A 117 -8.59 0.55 0.92
C TRP A 117 -8.07 1.97 1.16
N GLN A 118 -8.91 2.97 0.91
CA GLN A 118 -8.59 4.37 1.19
C GLN A 118 -9.74 5.01 1.96
N GLY A 119 -9.48 5.36 3.21
CA GLY A 119 -10.42 6.07 4.06
C GLY A 119 -10.48 7.55 3.70
N ASN A 120 -11.43 7.95 2.86
CA ASN A 120 -11.77 9.35 2.70
C ASN A 120 -12.69 9.77 3.86
N MET A 121 -12.16 10.54 4.83
CA MET A 121 -13.00 11.56 5.43
C MET A 121 -12.92 12.76 4.49
N ALA A 122 -13.99 13.02 3.73
CA ALA A 122 -14.17 14.34 3.15
C ALA A 122 -14.34 15.32 4.32
N VAL A 123 -13.24 15.81 4.89
CA VAL A 123 -13.27 17.07 5.62
C VAL A 123 -13.30 18.12 4.52
N GLU A 124 -14.50 18.42 4.02
CA GLU A 124 -14.73 19.71 3.38
C GLU A 124 -14.37 20.74 4.46
N SER A 125 -13.27 21.45 4.27
CA SER A 125 -12.97 22.63 5.05
C SER A 125 -14.00 23.70 4.67
N GLU A 126 -15.17 23.68 5.32
CA GLU A 126 -16.09 24.82 5.29
C GLU A 126 -15.39 26.00 5.96
N SER A 127 -14.95 26.95 5.16
CA SER A 127 -14.66 28.30 5.61
C SER A 127 -15.92 28.84 6.29
N GLN A 128 -15.75 29.24 7.56
CA GLN A 128 -16.77 29.80 8.45
C GLN A 128 -17.79 30.69 7.73
N ASN A 129 -19.06 30.30 7.73
CA ASN A 129 -20.12 31.28 7.85
C ASN A 129 -21.35 30.74 8.60
N HIS A 130 -21.95 31.65 9.35
CA HIS A 130 -22.95 31.49 10.39
C HIS A 130 -24.28 30.84 9.92
N GLN A 131 -24.96 30.15 10.85
CA GLN A 131 -26.38 29.75 10.91
C GLN A 131 -26.83 28.33 10.46
N SER A 132 -27.11 27.53 11.50
CA SER A 132 -28.26 26.63 11.71
C SER A 132 -28.63 25.51 10.71
N TRP A 133 -28.88 24.35 11.34
CA TRP A 133 -29.68 23.18 10.96
C TRP A 133 -28.90 21.91 10.60
N LYS A 134 -29.13 20.88 11.44
CA LYS A 134 -28.62 19.51 11.38
C LYS A 134 -28.68 18.95 9.95
N ARG A 135 -27.54 18.87 9.27
CA ARG A 135 -27.39 18.00 8.10
C ARG A 135 -26.83 16.66 8.58
N SER A 136 -27.55 15.60 8.26
CA SER A 136 -27.09 14.23 8.44
C SER A 136 -25.74 14.08 7.72
N LEU A 137 -24.71 13.66 8.45
CA LEU A 137 -23.44 13.22 7.88
C LEU A 137 -23.77 12.08 6.90
N LYS A 138 -23.83 12.38 5.61
CA LYS A 138 -23.87 11.34 4.58
C LYS A 138 -22.51 10.66 4.64
N SER A 139 -22.46 9.46 5.20
CA SER A 139 -21.31 8.58 5.08
C SER A 139 -21.05 8.37 3.59
N SER A 140 -20.01 8.99 3.04
CA SER A 140 -19.51 8.64 1.72
C SER A 140 -19.11 7.17 1.77
N SER A 141 -19.66 6.35 0.87
CA SER A 141 -19.33 4.93 0.77
C SER A 141 -17.80 4.75 0.68
N PRO A 142 -17.24 3.72 1.34
CA PRO A 142 -15.81 3.44 1.28
C PRO A 142 -15.36 3.23 -0.17
N THR A 143 -14.24 3.82 -0.56
CA THR A 143 -13.67 3.71 -1.91
C THR A 143 -12.45 2.80 -1.88
N VAL A 144 -12.44 1.79 -2.73
CA VAL A 144 -11.26 0.97 -3.03
C VAL A 144 -10.53 1.65 -4.19
N HIS A 145 -9.29 2.07 -3.99
CA HIS A 145 -8.50 2.69 -5.06
C HIS A 145 -7.82 1.60 -5.89
N LEU A 146 -8.37 1.32 -7.06
CA LEU A 146 -7.82 0.35 -8.00
C LEU A 146 -6.61 0.96 -8.71
N SER A 147 -5.48 0.25 -8.68
CA SER A 147 -4.37 0.51 -9.59
C SER A 147 -4.57 -0.36 -10.84
N PRO A 148 -4.33 0.13 -12.07
CA PRO A 148 -4.42 -0.70 -13.26
C PRO A 148 -3.23 -1.66 -13.33
N ILE A 149 -3.40 -2.89 -12.84
CA ILE A 149 -2.31 -3.90 -12.73
C ILE A 149 -2.20 -4.80 -13.94
N PHE A 150 -3.17 -4.72 -14.85
CA PHE A 150 -3.24 -5.60 -15.98
C PHE A 150 -3.55 -4.81 -17.25
N PRO A 151 -2.61 -4.68 -18.20
CA PRO A 151 -3.01 -4.53 -19.58
C PRO A 151 -3.76 -5.82 -19.96
N THR A 152 -5.07 -5.73 -20.13
CA THR A 152 -5.90 -6.82 -20.63
C THR A 152 -5.50 -7.12 -22.08
N LYS A 153 -4.44 -7.91 -22.28
CA LYS A 153 -4.31 -8.64 -23.54
C LYS A 153 -5.27 -9.84 -23.45
N PRO A 154 -6.29 -9.93 -24.32
CA PRO A 154 -7.10 -11.13 -24.38
C PRO A 154 -6.18 -12.32 -24.67
N CYS A 155 -6.39 -13.43 -23.95
CA CYS A 155 -5.77 -14.70 -24.30
C CYS A 155 -6.31 -15.09 -25.69
N SER A 156 -5.43 -15.15 -26.68
CA SER A 156 -5.71 -15.67 -28.02
C SER A 156 -5.44 -17.16 -28.07
#